data_AF-A0A1I2UMU3-F1
#
_entry.id   AF-A0A1I2UMU3-F1
#
_cell.length_a   1.000
_cell.length_b   1.000
_cell.length_c   1.000
_cell.angle_alpha   90.00
_cell.angle_beta   90.00
_cell.angle_gamma   90.00
#
_symmetry.space_group_name_H-M   'P 1'
#
loop_
_entity.id
_entity.type
_entity.pdbx_description
1 polymer ?
#
loop_
_entity_poly.entity_id
_entity_poly.type
_entity_poly.pdbx_seq_one_letter_code
_entity_poly.pdbx_strand_id
1 'polypeptide(L)'
;MLLNRASDAITLGSLLPDMIISKNFNHIQAHSIGHELWQVIGKDSEMNDLALGAISHGITPKGLDYFGDEQYSGFERGYCFEKGRLLVEETVAACNIPPQMGWWKAHNIVEMGIELRISALGNYGNTIHRAFSNVALITRLGEILPGLTGSSDHHIKSRLSGFTGYIDTSKATPMSLAQKYNFQMFIRHKINIDIPKVARLIELAAGYIDNDIDDFFRVVRKQVYNEIKSLD
;
A
#
# COMPACT_ATOMS: atom_id res chain seq x y z
N MET A 1 -2.39 -13.14 -3.05
CA MET A 1 -1.89 -12.19 -4.08
C MET A 1 -2.95 -12.00 -5.15
N LEU A 2 -3.25 -10.76 -5.52
CA LEU A 2 -4.31 -10.40 -6.46
C LEU A 2 -4.08 -10.94 -7.88
N LEU A 3 -2.83 -10.93 -8.33
CA LEU A 3 -2.48 -11.31 -9.70
C LEU A 3 -2.30 -12.82 -9.90
N ASN A 4 -2.59 -13.66 -8.89
CA ASN A 4 -2.35 -15.12 -8.89
C ASN A 4 -0.90 -15.55 -9.22
N ARG A 5 0.05 -14.62 -9.17
CA ARG A 5 1.50 -14.86 -9.29
C ARG A 5 2.27 -13.93 -8.37
N ALA A 6 3.51 -14.29 -8.09
CA ALA A 6 4.44 -13.59 -7.20
C ALA A 6 5.80 -13.48 -7.89
N SER A 7 6.33 -12.27 -7.96
CA SER A 7 7.69 -12.01 -8.42
C SER A 7 8.24 -10.80 -7.67
N ASP A 8 9.56 -10.65 -7.65
CA ASP A 8 10.21 -9.46 -7.06
C ASP A 8 9.67 -8.17 -7.71
N ALA A 9 9.37 -8.21 -9.01
CA ALA A 9 8.79 -7.12 -9.79
C ALA A 9 7.35 -6.79 -9.35
N ILE A 10 6.48 -7.80 -9.18
CA ILE A 10 5.12 -7.58 -8.65
C ILE A 10 5.19 -6.97 -7.25
N THR A 11 6.05 -7.52 -6.37
CA THR A 11 6.19 -7.02 -5.00
C THR A 11 6.66 -5.58 -4.99
N LEU A 12 7.73 -5.25 -5.71
CA LEU A 12 8.23 -3.87 -5.77
C LEU A 12 7.20 -2.92 -6.41
N GLY A 13 6.54 -3.35 -7.49
CA GLY A 13 5.47 -2.60 -8.14
C GLY A 13 4.29 -2.33 -7.21
N SER A 14 3.90 -3.32 -6.39
CA SER A 14 2.80 -3.18 -5.43
C SER A 14 3.10 -2.27 -4.23
N LEU A 15 4.37 -1.91 -4.01
CA LEU A 15 4.80 -0.94 -3.00
C LEU A 15 5.16 0.42 -3.59
N LEU A 16 5.40 0.46 -4.91
CA LEU A 16 5.94 1.60 -5.62
C LEU A 16 5.14 2.91 -5.44
N PRO A 17 3.79 2.92 -5.51
CA PRO A 17 3.03 4.15 -5.34
C PRO A 17 3.38 4.89 -4.05
N ASP A 18 3.41 4.21 -2.90
CA ASP A 18 3.79 4.82 -1.62
C ASP A 18 5.24 5.33 -1.60
N MET A 19 6.15 4.61 -2.27
CA MET A 19 7.58 4.94 -2.30
C MET A 19 7.87 6.27 -3.00
N ILE A 20 7.07 6.61 -4.03
CA ILE A 20 7.35 7.74 -4.91
C ILE A 20 6.62 9.02 -4.52
N ILE A 21 5.74 9.00 -3.52
CA ILE A 21 5.01 10.20 -3.03
C ILE A 21 5.98 11.25 -2.52
N SER A 22 6.07 12.38 -3.19
CA SER A 22 6.99 13.48 -2.88
C SER A 22 6.30 14.83 -2.89
N LYS A 23 7.04 15.88 -2.52
CA LYS A 23 6.57 17.27 -2.66
C LYS A 23 6.19 17.60 -4.12
N ASN A 24 6.85 16.96 -5.09
CA ASN A 24 6.67 17.22 -6.52
C ASN A 24 5.86 16.12 -7.23
N PHE A 25 5.44 15.07 -6.51
CA PHE A 25 4.72 13.93 -7.05
C PHE A 25 3.71 13.46 -6.01
N ASN A 26 2.49 13.97 -6.10
CA ASN A 26 1.51 13.83 -5.03
C ASN A 26 0.90 12.42 -4.98
N HIS A 27 0.07 12.17 -3.97
CA HIS A 27 -0.60 10.88 -3.76
C HIS A 27 -1.39 10.42 -5.00
N ILE A 28 -2.22 11.28 -5.60
CA ILE A 28 -3.03 10.90 -6.76
C ILE A 28 -2.14 10.51 -7.94
N GLN A 29 -1.08 11.28 -8.21
CA GLN A 29 -0.12 10.97 -9.28
C GLN A 29 0.58 9.64 -9.03
N ALA A 30 1.05 9.42 -7.79
CA ALA A 30 1.74 8.20 -7.40
C ALA A 30 0.84 6.96 -7.48
N HIS A 31 -0.39 7.07 -7.03
CA HIS A 31 -1.37 5.98 -7.06
C HIS A 31 -2.06 5.84 -8.42
N SER A 32 -1.67 6.66 -9.42
CA SER A 32 -2.11 6.47 -10.82
C SER A 32 -1.01 5.99 -11.76
N ILE A 33 0.24 5.94 -11.27
CA ILE A 33 1.46 5.69 -12.07
C ILE A 33 1.47 4.35 -12.82
N GLY A 34 0.62 3.40 -12.41
CA GLY A 34 0.56 2.07 -13.00
C GLY A 34 0.26 2.09 -14.50
N HIS A 35 -0.57 3.03 -14.96
CA HIS A 35 -0.91 3.16 -16.37
C HIS A 35 0.28 3.68 -17.19
N GLU A 36 0.96 4.72 -16.74
CA GLU A 36 2.12 5.27 -17.43
C GLU A 36 3.29 4.28 -17.42
N LEU A 37 3.48 3.54 -16.33
CA LEU A 37 4.44 2.43 -16.29
C LEU A 37 4.11 1.37 -17.34
N TRP A 38 2.85 0.95 -17.43
CA TRP A 38 2.40 -0.01 -18.44
C TRP A 38 2.70 0.46 -19.87
N GLN A 39 2.42 1.74 -20.17
CA GLN A 39 2.68 2.32 -21.49
C GLN A 39 4.16 2.39 -21.84
N VAL A 40 5.03 2.78 -20.90
CA VAL A 40 6.48 2.91 -21.14
C VAL A 40 7.17 1.56 -21.23
N ILE A 41 6.74 0.59 -20.40
CA ILE A 41 7.37 -0.73 -20.31
C ILE A 41 6.98 -1.63 -21.48
N GLY A 42 5.76 -1.49 -21.99
CA GLY A 42 5.22 -2.36 -23.04
C GLY A 42 4.91 -3.77 -22.55
N LYS A 43 4.33 -4.59 -23.43
CA LYS A 43 3.74 -5.90 -23.05
C LYS A 43 4.76 -7.05 -22.95
N ASP A 44 5.94 -6.94 -23.58
CA ASP A 44 6.88 -8.05 -23.80
C ASP A 44 8.13 -8.04 -22.89
N SER A 45 8.11 -7.32 -21.77
CA SER A 45 9.28 -7.26 -20.86
C SER A 45 8.99 -7.85 -19.48
N GLU A 46 10.05 -8.33 -18.81
CA GLU A 46 9.99 -8.76 -17.39
C GLU A 46 9.53 -7.63 -16.45
N MET A 47 9.61 -6.37 -16.88
CA MET A 47 9.13 -5.20 -16.14
C MET A 47 7.59 -5.06 -16.18
N ASN A 48 6.90 -5.83 -17.03
CA ASN A 48 5.43 -5.86 -17.09
C ASN A 48 4.83 -6.20 -15.70
N ASP A 49 5.43 -7.17 -15.01
CA ASP A 49 5.04 -7.55 -13.65
C ASP A 49 5.12 -6.39 -12.65
N LEU A 50 6.05 -5.45 -12.84
CA LEU A 50 6.17 -4.24 -12.01
C LEU A 50 5.02 -3.27 -12.28
N ALA A 51 4.69 -3.02 -13.56
CA ALA A 51 3.55 -2.19 -13.92
C ALA A 51 2.23 -2.78 -13.39
N LEU A 52 2.03 -4.10 -13.53
CA LEU A 52 0.87 -4.79 -12.99
C LEU A 52 0.80 -4.73 -11.47
N GLY A 53 1.95 -4.82 -10.78
CA GLY A 53 2.03 -4.59 -9.35
C GLY A 53 1.51 -3.21 -8.97
N ALA A 54 1.98 -2.16 -9.66
CA ALA A 54 1.54 -0.78 -9.41
C ALA A 54 0.05 -0.57 -9.75
N ILE A 55 -0.45 -1.14 -10.85
CA ILE A 55 -1.88 -1.11 -11.21
C ILE A 55 -2.72 -1.79 -10.13
N SER A 56 -2.26 -2.92 -9.59
CA SER A 56 -3.00 -3.65 -8.56
C SER A 56 -3.08 -2.91 -7.23
N HIS A 57 -2.18 -1.96 -6.97
CA HIS A 57 -2.20 -1.08 -5.80
C HIS A 57 -3.11 0.14 -6.05
N GLY A 58 -2.97 0.79 -7.21
CA GLY A 58 -3.43 2.16 -7.44
C GLY A 58 -4.94 2.48 -7.37
N ILE A 59 -5.23 3.74 -7.65
CA ILE A 59 -6.59 4.32 -7.71
C ILE A 59 -7.07 4.43 -9.17
N THR A 60 -6.17 4.79 -10.10
CA THR A 60 -6.45 4.85 -11.53
C THR A 60 -5.27 4.25 -12.32
N PRO A 61 -5.38 3.02 -12.88
CA PRO A 61 -6.57 2.17 -12.94
C PRO A 61 -7.01 1.67 -11.56
N LYS A 62 -8.24 1.14 -11.46
CA LYS A 62 -8.86 0.81 -10.16
C LYS A 62 -8.22 -0.44 -9.55
N GLY A 63 -7.26 -0.22 -8.67
CA GLY A 63 -6.55 -1.22 -7.87
C GLY A 63 -7.10 -1.34 -6.45
N LEU A 64 -6.29 -1.90 -5.54
CA LEU A 64 -6.64 -2.08 -4.14
C LEU A 64 -7.08 -0.80 -3.47
N ASP A 65 -6.37 0.30 -3.67
CA ASP A 65 -6.70 1.55 -2.98
C ASP A 65 -8.00 2.13 -3.50
N TYR A 66 -8.34 1.95 -4.78
CA TYR A 66 -9.67 2.35 -5.23
C TYR A 66 -10.76 1.62 -4.44
N PHE A 67 -10.64 0.30 -4.26
CA PHE A 67 -11.65 -0.50 -3.56
C PHE A 67 -11.52 -0.42 -2.02
N GLY A 68 -10.33 -0.15 -1.51
CA GLY A 68 -10.06 0.06 -0.09
C GLY A 68 -10.52 1.44 0.38
N ASP A 69 -10.31 2.46 -0.46
CA ASP A 69 -10.45 3.87 -0.06
C ASP A 69 -11.62 4.61 -0.71
N GLU A 70 -11.91 4.34 -1.98
CA GLU A 70 -12.85 5.18 -2.75
C GLU A 70 -14.24 4.56 -2.81
N GLN A 71 -14.39 3.36 -3.38
CA GLN A 71 -15.70 2.72 -3.55
C GLN A 71 -15.62 1.21 -3.44
N TYR A 72 -16.45 0.61 -2.59
CA TYR A 72 -16.63 -0.84 -2.54
C TYR A 72 -18.09 -1.24 -2.35
N SER A 73 -18.64 -2.00 -3.30
CA SER A 73 -20.04 -2.46 -3.22
C SER A 73 -21.01 -1.28 -3.06
N GLY A 74 -22.10 -1.46 -2.33
CA GLY A 74 -23.07 -0.40 -1.95
C GLY A 74 -22.67 0.44 -0.74
N PHE A 75 -21.39 0.44 -0.35
CA PHE A 75 -20.90 1.30 0.73
C PHE A 75 -20.81 2.77 0.29
N GLU A 76 -20.84 3.67 1.28
CA GLU A 76 -20.61 5.10 1.08
C GLU A 76 -19.18 5.35 0.58
N ARG A 77 -18.22 4.56 1.08
CA ARG A 77 -16.81 4.65 0.71
C ARG A 77 -16.17 3.26 0.50
N GLY A 78 -14.87 3.21 0.26
CA GLY A 78 -14.11 1.96 0.16
C GLY A 78 -14.17 1.09 1.43
N TYR A 79 -13.80 -0.17 1.26
CA TYR A 79 -13.88 -1.21 2.29
C TYR A 79 -13.16 -0.83 3.60
N CYS A 80 -11.94 -0.28 3.51
CA CYS A 80 -11.12 0.06 4.67
C CYS A 80 -11.72 1.23 5.47
N PHE A 81 -12.29 2.22 4.79
CA PHE A 81 -13.01 3.31 5.47
C PHE A 81 -14.24 2.78 6.21
N GLU A 82 -15.06 1.96 5.58
CA GLU A 82 -16.28 1.48 6.25
C GLU A 82 -15.97 0.60 7.45
N LYS A 83 -15.00 -0.30 7.32
CA LYS A 83 -14.52 -1.12 8.44
C LYS A 83 -13.92 -0.26 9.54
N GLY A 84 -13.25 0.84 9.18
CA GLY A 84 -12.63 1.78 10.10
C GLY A 84 -13.63 2.66 10.86
N ARG A 85 -14.88 2.79 10.38
CA ARG A 85 -15.90 3.67 10.98
C ARG A 85 -16.14 3.35 12.47
N LEU A 86 -16.11 2.07 12.84
CA LEU A 86 -16.28 1.59 14.21
C LEU A 86 -15.08 1.85 15.14
N LEU A 87 -13.94 2.30 14.59
CA LEU A 87 -12.69 2.50 15.32
C LEU A 87 -12.31 3.99 15.41
N VAL A 88 -13.15 4.90 14.91
CA VAL A 88 -12.80 6.31 14.70
C VAL A 88 -12.48 7.02 16.01
N GLU A 89 -13.34 6.88 17.02
CA GLU A 89 -13.17 7.57 18.30
C GLU A 89 -11.91 7.09 19.02
N GLU A 90 -11.71 5.77 19.10
CA GLU A 90 -10.52 5.18 19.70
C GLU A 90 -9.25 5.52 18.92
N THR A 91 -9.33 5.58 17.59
CA THR A 91 -8.20 5.98 16.75
C THR A 91 -7.82 7.44 17.00
N VAL A 92 -8.81 8.34 17.09
CA VAL A 92 -8.60 9.75 17.42
C VAL A 92 -7.88 9.89 18.77
N ALA A 93 -8.36 9.18 19.78
CA ALA A 93 -7.78 9.18 21.11
C ALA A 93 -6.36 8.56 21.15
N ALA A 94 -6.16 7.41 20.50
CA ALA A 94 -4.89 6.70 20.50
C ALA A 94 -3.82 7.43 19.67
N CYS A 95 -4.21 8.09 18.58
CA CYS A 95 -3.27 8.79 17.72
C CYS A 95 -3.03 10.25 18.14
N ASN A 96 -3.78 10.78 19.11
CA ASN A 96 -3.71 12.19 19.51
C ASN A 96 -3.87 13.14 18.30
N ILE A 97 -4.89 12.88 17.49
CA ILE A 97 -5.21 13.63 16.26
C ILE A 97 -6.52 14.38 16.42
N PRO A 98 -6.78 15.42 15.61
CA PRO A 98 -8.07 16.08 15.64
C PRO A 98 -9.17 15.20 14.99
N PRO A 99 -10.45 15.32 15.41
CA PRO A 99 -11.52 14.43 14.97
C PRO A 99 -11.71 14.31 13.46
N GLN A 100 -11.50 15.38 12.71
CA GLN A 100 -11.61 15.38 11.24
C GLN A 100 -10.60 14.46 10.53
N MET A 101 -9.51 14.06 11.19
CA MET A 101 -8.57 13.07 10.67
C MET A 101 -8.95 11.64 11.05
N GLY A 102 -9.91 11.46 11.95
CA GLY A 102 -10.23 10.19 12.58
C GLY A 102 -10.58 9.09 11.59
N TRP A 103 -11.46 9.36 10.63
CA TRP A 103 -11.91 8.34 9.68
C TRP A 103 -10.79 7.89 8.73
N TRP A 104 -9.97 8.83 8.26
CA TRP A 104 -8.79 8.51 7.45
C TRP A 104 -7.80 7.67 8.25
N LYS A 105 -7.48 8.08 9.48
CA LYS A 105 -6.50 7.34 10.29
C LYS A 105 -7.03 5.99 10.75
N ALA A 106 -8.35 5.84 10.90
CA ALA A 106 -8.97 4.57 11.21
C ALA A 106 -8.92 3.61 10.00
N HIS A 107 -8.99 4.08 8.75
CA HIS A 107 -8.72 3.19 7.61
C HIS A 107 -7.30 2.64 7.68
N ASN A 108 -6.31 3.43 8.13
CA ASN A 108 -4.91 2.98 8.13
C ASN A 108 -4.73 1.87 9.17
N ILE A 109 -5.49 1.94 10.28
CA ILE A 109 -5.56 0.84 11.25
C ILE A 109 -6.13 -0.43 10.60
N VAL A 110 -7.16 -0.32 9.77
CA VAL A 110 -7.75 -1.47 9.05
C VAL A 110 -6.78 -2.06 8.05
N GLU A 111 -6.10 -1.24 7.26
CA GLU A 111 -5.05 -1.67 6.32
C GLU A 111 -3.94 -2.43 7.03
N MET A 112 -3.46 -1.92 8.17
CA MET A 112 -2.49 -2.63 9.00
C MET A 112 -3.06 -3.92 9.59
N GLY A 113 -4.37 -3.98 9.90
CA GLY A 113 -5.04 -5.23 10.26
C GLY A 113 -5.04 -6.26 9.13
N ILE A 114 -5.22 -5.81 7.88
CA ILE A 114 -5.08 -6.65 6.68
C ILE A 114 -3.62 -7.12 6.53
N GLU A 115 -2.64 -6.22 6.67
CA GLU A 115 -1.21 -6.53 6.60
C GLU A 115 -0.82 -7.59 7.65
N LEU A 116 -1.32 -7.43 8.89
CA LEU A 116 -1.10 -8.39 9.96
C LEU A 116 -1.54 -9.80 9.55
N ARG A 117 -2.75 -9.94 8.98
CA ARG A 117 -3.26 -11.24 8.50
C ARG A 117 -2.43 -11.78 7.34
N ILE A 118 -2.13 -10.96 6.33
CA ILE A 118 -1.33 -11.38 5.18
C ILE A 118 0.05 -11.86 5.61
N SER A 119 0.68 -11.14 6.55
CA SER A 119 2.01 -11.50 7.06
C SER A 119 2.04 -12.85 7.78
N ALA A 120 0.91 -13.29 8.34
CA ALA A 120 0.78 -14.56 9.03
C ALA A 120 0.61 -15.76 8.07
N LEU A 121 0.15 -15.52 6.84
CA LEU A 121 -0.20 -16.56 5.88
C LEU A 121 0.97 -17.08 5.03
N GLY A 122 2.17 -16.52 5.15
CA GLY A 122 3.27 -17.00 4.32
C GLY A 122 4.57 -16.21 4.45
N ASN A 123 5.30 -16.14 3.33
CA ASN A 123 6.68 -15.68 3.27
C ASN A 123 6.83 -14.15 3.10
N TYR A 124 5.92 -13.38 3.70
CA TYR A 124 5.76 -11.93 3.49
C TYR A 124 7.09 -11.15 3.56
N GLY A 125 7.78 -11.23 4.70
CA GLY A 125 9.02 -10.49 4.90
C GLY A 125 10.14 -10.89 3.93
N ASN A 126 10.29 -12.17 3.64
CA ASN A 126 11.29 -12.65 2.67
C ASN A 126 10.98 -12.21 1.24
N THR A 127 9.70 -12.15 0.86
CA THR A 127 9.29 -11.63 -0.45
C THR A 127 9.65 -10.16 -0.59
N ILE A 128 9.37 -9.34 0.42
CA ILE A 128 9.79 -7.93 0.46
C ILE A 128 11.31 -7.82 0.42
N HIS A 129 12.01 -8.55 1.29
CA HIS A 129 13.47 -8.49 1.37
C HIS A 129 14.13 -8.85 0.04
N ARG A 130 13.64 -9.88 -0.66
CA ARG A 130 14.12 -10.26 -1.99
C ARG A 130 13.90 -9.15 -3.02
N ALA A 131 12.69 -8.58 -3.07
CA ALA A 131 12.37 -7.49 -4.00
C ALA A 131 13.29 -6.28 -3.81
N PHE A 132 13.55 -5.90 -2.56
CA PHE A 132 14.48 -4.80 -2.22
C PHE A 132 15.95 -5.16 -2.38
N SER A 133 16.29 -6.44 -2.49
CA SER A 133 17.65 -6.92 -2.77
C SER A 133 17.92 -7.15 -4.26
N ASN A 134 16.89 -7.00 -5.12
CA ASN A 134 17.02 -7.18 -6.56
C ASN A 134 17.62 -5.92 -7.22
N VAL A 135 18.95 -5.84 -7.21
CA VAL A 135 19.71 -4.69 -7.72
C VAL A 135 19.44 -4.40 -9.20
N ALA A 136 19.23 -5.42 -10.02
CA ALA A 136 18.94 -5.25 -11.45
C ALA A 136 17.58 -4.56 -11.65
N LEU A 137 16.55 -5.03 -10.95
CA LEU A 137 15.21 -4.46 -10.98
C LEU A 137 15.20 -3.00 -10.47
N ILE A 138 15.86 -2.74 -9.34
CA ILE A 138 15.96 -1.40 -8.76
C ILE A 138 16.71 -0.43 -9.70
N THR A 139 17.80 -0.90 -10.32
CA THR A 139 18.54 -0.11 -11.32
C THR A 139 17.64 0.26 -12.48
N ARG A 140 16.90 -0.71 -13.05
CA ARG A 140 16.00 -0.47 -14.18
C ARG A 140 14.86 0.49 -13.82
N LEU A 141 14.31 0.37 -12.62
CA LEU A 141 13.30 1.29 -12.11
C LEU A 141 13.85 2.72 -11.99
N GLY A 142 15.09 2.87 -11.52
CA GLY A 142 15.81 4.16 -11.45
C GLY A 142 16.04 4.83 -12.80
N GLU A 143 16.10 4.06 -13.90
CA GLU A 143 16.18 4.61 -15.26
C GLU A 143 14.84 5.16 -15.78
N ILE A 144 13.72 4.55 -15.36
CA ILE A 144 12.37 4.86 -15.87
C ILE A 144 11.71 5.99 -15.07
N LEU A 145 11.76 5.91 -13.74
CA LEU A 145 11.02 6.82 -12.85
C LEU A 145 11.36 8.31 -13.02
N PRO A 146 12.61 8.74 -13.33
CA PRO A 146 12.90 10.15 -13.53
C PRO A 146 12.05 10.77 -14.66
N GLY A 147 11.86 10.03 -15.75
CA GLY A 147 11.05 10.47 -16.88
C GLY A 147 9.55 10.55 -16.57
N LEU A 148 9.05 9.69 -15.68
CA LEU A 148 7.63 9.66 -15.29
C LEU A 148 7.28 10.65 -14.16
N THR A 149 8.22 10.88 -13.25
CA THR A 149 7.96 11.64 -12.01
C THR A 149 8.53 13.06 -12.04
N GLY A 150 9.38 13.38 -13.02
CA GLY A 150 10.15 14.63 -13.05
C GLY A 150 11.18 14.75 -11.90
N SER A 151 11.40 13.68 -11.14
CA SER A 151 12.39 13.63 -10.05
C SER A 151 13.78 13.30 -10.57
N SER A 152 14.83 13.72 -9.85
CA SER A 152 16.19 13.30 -10.17
C SER A 152 16.43 11.84 -9.79
N ASP A 153 17.31 11.16 -10.54
CA ASP A 153 17.73 9.77 -10.27
C ASP A 153 18.22 9.59 -8.81
N HIS A 154 19.01 10.53 -8.32
CA HIS A 154 19.50 10.51 -6.93
C HIS A 154 18.36 10.51 -5.90
N HIS A 155 17.30 11.31 -6.12
CA HIS A 155 16.16 11.39 -5.21
C HIS A 155 15.35 10.09 -5.19
N ILE A 156 15.15 9.49 -6.36
CA ILE A 156 14.47 8.19 -6.49
C ILE A 156 15.27 7.09 -5.77
N LYS A 157 16.57 6.97 -6.06
CA LYS A 157 17.43 5.96 -5.42
C LYS A 157 17.45 6.07 -3.90
N SER A 158 17.55 7.29 -3.37
CA SER A 158 17.50 7.55 -1.92
C SER A 158 16.18 7.09 -1.29
N ARG A 159 15.07 7.25 -2.00
CA ARG A 159 13.75 6.82 -1.52
C ARG A 159 13.56 5.32 -1.59
N LEU A 160 13.96 4.71 -2.71
CA LEU A 160 13.90 3.26 -2.86
C LEU A 160 14.70 2.56 -1.74
N SER A 161 15.90 3.06 -1.42
CA SER A 161 16.73 2.49 -0.35
C SER A 161 16.19 2.77 1.06
N GLY A 162 15.62 3.96 1.31
CA GLY A 162 15.09 4.35 2.62
C GLY A 162 13.70 3.79 2.94
N PHE A 163 12.96 3.29 1.95
CA PHE A 163 11.55 2.89 2.14
C PHE A 163 11.36 1.74 3.12
N THR A 164 12.31 0.81 3.21
CA THR A 164 12.27 -0.30 4.17
C THR A 164 12.21 0.17 5.63
N GLY A 165 12.60 1.42 5.91
CA GLY A 165 12.41 2.06 7.21
C GLY A 165 10.94 2.31 7.56
N TYR A 166 10.07 2.49 6.56
CA TYR A 166 8.65 2.85 6.73
C TYR A 166 7.70 1.65 6.81
N ILE A 167 8.15 0.47 6.37
CA ILE A 167 7.36 -0.77 6.35
C ILE A 167 7.97 -1.83 7.27
N ASP A 168 7.18 -2.84 7.63
CA ASP A 168 7.71 -4.05 8.26
C ASP A 168 8.22 -5.01 7.18
N THR A 169 9.52 -5.31 7.21
CA THR A 169 10.16 -6.25 6.27
C THR A 169 10.30 -7.65 6.85
N SER A 170 9.74 -7.89 8.04
CA SER A 170 9.78 -9.15 8.76
C SER A 170 8.39 -9.79 8.83
N LYS A 171 8.10 -10.56 9.88
CA LYS A 171 6.74 -11.00 10.17
C LYS A 171 6.05 -9.89 10.98
N ALA A 172 5.02 -9.27 10.41
CA ALA A 172 4.33 -8.18 11.06
C ALA A 172 3.68 -8.65 12.37
N THR A 173 3.77 -7.79 13.38
CA THR A 173 3.07 -7.90 14.65
C THR A 173 2.29 -6.62 14.89
N PRO A 174 1.24 -6.61 15.72
CA PRO A 174 0.52 -5.38 16.01
C PRO A 174 1.46 -4.28 16.56
N MET A 175 2.46 -4.68 17.37
CA MET A 175 3.44 -3.76 17.92
C MET A 175 4.38 -3.19 16.86
N SER A 176 4.93 -4.02 15.97
CA SER A 176 5.85 -3.55 14.94
C SER A 176 5.15 -2.63 13.94
N LEU A 177 3.91 -2.95 13.55
CA LEU A 177 3.09 -2.08 12.70
C LEU A 177 2.78 -0.75 13.39
N ALA A 178 2.38 -0.77 14.67
CA ALA A 178 2.14 0.47 15.43
C ALA A 178 3.41 1.34 15.56
N GLN A 179 4.60 0.74 15.69
CA GLN A 179 5.87 1.46 15.71
C GLN A 179 6.18 2.12 14.37
N LYS A 180 5.98 1.42 13.25
CA LYS A 180 6.13 1.96 11.90
C LYS A 180 5.14 3.08 11.65
N TYR A 181 3.89 2.91 12.08
CA TYR A 181 2.87 3.93 11.96
C TYR A 181 3.19 5.17 12.80
N ASN A 182 3.74 5.01 14.02
CA ASN A 182 4.22 6.13 14.82
C ASN A 182 5.30 6.93 14.07
N PHE A 183 6.26 6.22 13.46
CA PHE A 183 7.29 6.87 12.63
C PHE A 183 6.68 7.65 11.46
N GLN A 184 5.72 7.07 10.73
CA GLN A 184 5.01 7.74 9.64
C GLN A 184 4.23 8.98 10.14
N MET A 185 3.52 8.87 11.26
CA MET A 185 2.78 9.96 11.90
C MET A 185 3.70 11.10 12.33
N PHE A 186 4.86 10.78 12.89
CA PHE A 186 5.85 11.77 13.28
C PHE A 186 6.47 12.48 12.07
N ILE A 187 6.85 11.74 11.03
CA ILE A 187 7.44 12.32 9.83
C ILE A 187 6.45 13.25 9.12
N ARG A 188 5.20 12.80 8.93
CA ARG A 188 4.18 13.51 8.15
C ARG A 188 3.43 14.59 8.93
N HIS A 189 3.12 14.34 10.20
CA HIS A 189 2.23 15.18 10.99
C HIS A 189 2.88 15.76 12.25
N LYS A 190 4.10 15.35 12.60
CA LYS A 190 4.80 15.75 13.84
C LYS A 190 4.05 15.32 15.10
N ILE A 191 3.34 14.19 15.03
CA ILE A 191 2.55 13.61 16.12
C ILE A 191 3.17 12.28 16.54
N ASN A 192 3.32 12.07 17.84
CA ASN A 192 3.59 10.74 18.41
C ASN A 192 2.27 10.13 18.90
N ILE A 193 2.06 8.86 18.59
CA ILE A 193 0.86 8.10 18.95
C ILE A 193 1.09 7.28 20.22
N ASP A 194 0.01 6.84 20.87
CA ASP A 194 0.04 5.81 21.90
C ASP A 194 0.22 4.44 21.24
N ILE A 195 1.49 4.03 21.07
CA ILE A 195 1.86 2.80 20.36
C ILE A 195 1.11 1.56 20.93
N PRO A 196 1.07 1.31 22.25
CA PRO A 196 0.31 0.19 22.79
C PRO A 196 -1.20 0.22 22.47
N LYS A 197 -1.85 1.39 22.51
CA LYS A 197 -3.26 1.50 22.11
C LYS A 197 -3.45 1.23 20.63
N VAL A 198 -2.61 1.79 19.78
CA VAL A 198 -2.68 1.58 18.33
C VAL A 198 -2.44 0.11 17.96
N ALA A 199 -1.48 -0.56 18.61
CA ALA A 199 -1.26 -1.99 18.43
C ALA A 199 -2.53 -2.80 18.73
N ARG A 200 -3.25 -2.48 19.83
CA ARG A 200 -4.54 -3.12 20.13
C ARG A 200 -5.61 -2.83 19.07
N LEU A 201 -5.66 -1.60 18.54
CA LEU A 201 -6.62 -1.25 17.49
C LEU A 201 -6.34 -2.01 16.18
N ILE A 202 -5.07 -2.24 15.83
CA ILE A 202 -4.69 -3.04 14.66
C ILE A 202 -5.16 -4.49 14.82
N GLU A 203 -4.96 -5.08 16.01
CA GLU A 203 -5.44 -6.44 16.31
C GLU A 203 -6.98 -6.51 16.26
N LEU A 204 -7.67 -5.50 16.80
CA LEU A 204 -9.12 -5.42 16.76
C LEU A 204 -9.65 -5.30 15.33
N ALA A 205 -9.01 -4.47 14.51
CA ALA A 205 -9.34 -4.31 13.10
C ALA A 205 -9.13 -5.60 12.31
N ALA A 206 -8.05 -6.34 12.59
CA ALA A 206 -7.82 -7.66 12.00
C ALA A 206 -8.96 -8.65 12.32
N GLY A 207 -9.54 -8.57 13.52
CA GLY A 207 -10.74 -9.32 13.91
C GLY A 207 -12.01 -8.87 13.18
N TYR A 208 -12.20 -7.57 12.95
CA TYR A 208 -13.41 -7.03 12.28
C TYR A 208 -13.52 -7.39 10.79
N ILE A 209 -12.38 -7.64 10.15
CA ILE A 209 -12.32 -8.10 8.76
C ILE A 209 -12.28 -9.63 8.67
N ASP A 210 -12.29 -10.36 9.80
CA ASP A 210 -11.95 -11.78 9.81
C ASP A 210 -12.85 -12.60 8.88
N ASN A 211 -14.13 -12.27 8.93
CA ASN A 211 -15.22 -13.00 8.28
C ASN A 211 -15.43 -12.64 6.80
N ASP A 212 -14.90 -11.52 6.30
CA ASP A 212 -15.23 -11.02 4.95
C ASP A 212 -14.04 -10.55 4.11
N ILE A 213 -12.82 -10.58 4.63
CA ILE A 213 -11.63 -10.18 3.85
C ILE A 213 -11.39 -11.07 2.63
N ASP A 214 -11.71 -12.37 2.71
CA ASP A 214 -11.53 -13.30 1.60
C ASP A 214 -12.50 -12.98 0.46
N ASP A 215 -13.73 -12.61 0.80
CA ASP A 215 -14.72 -12.14 -0.16
C ASP A 215 -14.32 -10.79 -0.77
N PHE A 216 -13.81 -9.87 0.04
CA PHE A 216 -13.22 -8.62 -0.46
C PHE A 216 -12.13 -8.90 -1.49
N PHE A 217 -11.11 -9.72 -1.16
CA PHE A 217 -10.05 -10.05 -2.10
C PHE A 217 -10.54 -10.80 -3.34
N ARG A 218 -11.56 -11.65 -3.22
CA ARG A 218 -12.16 -12.36 -4.35
C ARG A 218 -12.84 -11.39 -5.32
N VAL A 219 -13.62 -10.45 -4.81
CA VAL A 219 -14.32 -9.44 -5.62
C VAL A 219 -13.32 -8.48 -6.27
N VAL A 220 -12.42 -7.90 -5.47
CA VAL A 220 -11.42 -6.93 -5.94
C VAL A 220 -10.51 -7.56 -6.98
N ARG A 221 -10.07 -8.81 -6.77
CA ARG A 221 -9.29 -9.55 -7.77
C ARG A 221 -9.97 -9.55 -9.13
N LYS A 222 -11.26 -9.91 -9.18
CA LYS A 222 -12.02 -9.95 -10.43
C LYS A 222 -12.08 -8.58 -11.09
N GLN A 223 -12.29 -7.53 -10.31
CA GLN A 223 -12.36 -6.16 -10.82
C GLN A 223 -11.02 -5.68 -11.35
N VAL A 224 -9.93 -5.86 -10.60
CA VAL A 224 -8.56 -5.51 -11.04
C VAL A 224 -8.17 -6.24 -12.32
N TYR A 225 -8.53 -7.52 -12.47
CA TYR A 225 -8.30 -8.24 -13.73
C TYR A 225 -9.06 -7.64 -14.91
N ASN A 226 -10.28 -7.15 -14.70
CA ASN A 226 -11.04 -6.49 -15.76
C ASN A 226 -10.41 -5.14 -16.13
N GLU A 227 -9.95 -4.38 -15.14
CA GLU A 227 -9.22 -3.12 -15.36
C GLU A 227 -7.96 -3.36 -16.18
N ILE A 228 -7.12 -4.34 -15.79
CA ILE A 228 -5.90 -4.70 -16.54
C ILE A 228 -6.24 -5.10 -17.98
N LYS A 229 -7.27 -5.91 -18.21
CA LYS A 229 -7.70 -6.30 -19.56
C LYS A 229 -8.22 -5.13 -20.41
N SER A 230 -8.69 -4.07 -19.77
CA SER A 230 -9.16 -2.87 -20.48
C SER A 230 -8.03 -1.94 -20.93
N LEU A 231 -6.80 -2.20 -20.49
CA LEU A 231 -5.58 -1.49 -20.93
C LEU A 231 -5.03 -2.04 -22.26
N ASP A 232 -5.63 -3.11 -22.79
CA ASP A 232 -5.26 -3.73 -24.06
C ASP A 232 -5.96 -3.10 -25.26
#